data_AF-A0A7Y8TX59-F1
#
_entry.id   AF-A0A7Y8TX59-F1
#
_cell.length_a   1.000
_cell.length_b   1.000
_cell.length_c   1.000
_cell.angle_alpha   90.00
_cell.angle_beta   90.00
_cell.angle_gamma   90.00
#
_symmetry.space_group_name_H-M   'P 1'
#
loop_
_entity.id
_entity.type
_entity.pdbx_description
1 polymer ?
#
loop_
_entity_poly.entity_id
_entity_poly.type
_entity_poly.pdbx_seq_one_letter_code
_entity_poly.pdbx_strand_id
1 'polypeptide(L)'
;MQQSHANVIINYGMDSYLRWCFQNNRKTHSLTYSIKISKLVDKTNYFNEKKLRNFIFNPFVRKIDNKNASYCMLYEGYFFEVFLKALPFKQRNGQGFIDFKKNILFVPYIDVFDIPEVYEYFGRAVAYHHATNPPCKANPTIRKS
;
A
#
# COMPACT_ATOMS: atom_id res chain seq x y z
N MET A 1 -11.71 9.10 -20.40
CA MET A 1 -11.24 7.71 -20.52
C MET A 1 -10.07 7.53 -19.58
N GLN A 2 -10.28 6.78 -18.50
CA GLN A 2 -9.31 6.60 -17.42
C GLN A 2 -8.24 5.62 -17.91
N GLN A 3 -6.99 6.07 -18.02
CA GLN A 3 -5.86 5.19 -18.32
C GLN A 3 -5.68 4.24 -17.14
N SER A 4 -6.18 3.02 -17.31
CA SER A 4 -5.82 1.86 -16.50
C SER A 4 -4.30 1.82 -16.34
N HIS A 5 -3.84 1.81 -15.10
CA HIS A 5 -2.44 1.99 -14.70
C HIS A 5 -1.48 1.18 -15.58
N ALA A 6 -0.58 1.91 -16.24
CA ALA A 6 0.50 1.36 -17.02
C ALA A 6 1.39 0.46 -16.14
N ASN A 7 1.38 -0.84 -16.50
CA ASN A 7 2.54 -1.72 -16.51
C ASN A 7 3.28 -1.96 -15.19
N VAL A 8 2.61 -2.61 -14.24
CA VAL A 8 3.33 -3.59 -13.41
C VAL A 8 3.50 -4.85 -14.26
N ILE A 9 4.60 -4.92 -15.02
CA ILE A 9 4.95 -6.13 -15.76
C ILE A 9 5.50 -7.12 -14.74
N ILE A 10 4.63 -8.02 -14.25
CA ILE A 10 5.08 -9.24 -13.60
C ILE A 10 5.84 -10.01 -14.68
N ASN A 11 7.15 -10.11 -14.54
CA ASN A 11 8.01 -10.74 -15.53
C ASN A 11 7.46 -12.14 -15.87
N TYR A 12 7.37 -12.50 -17.15
CA TYR A 12 6.49 -13.57 -17.69
C TYR A 12 6.62 -14.93 -16.95
N GLY A 13 7.82 -15.23 -16.42
CA GLY A 13 8.07 -16.45 -15.63
C GLY A 13 7.40 -16.47 -14.25
N MET A 14 7.26 -15.32 -13.58
CA MET A 14 6.66 -15.24 -12.24
C MET A 14 5.14 -15.38 -12.25
N ASP A 15 4.45 -14.74 -13.20
CA ASP A 15 2.99 -14.86 -13.35
C ASP A 15 2.61 -16.33 -13.62
N SER A 16 3.30 -16.97 -14.56
CA SER A 16 3.09 -18.37 -14.91
C SER A 16 3.32 -19.31 -13.71
N TYR A 17 4.39 -19.08 -12.94
CA TYR A 17 4.68 -19.84 -11.72
C TYR A 17 3.61 -19.68 -10.65
N LEU A 18 3.17 -18.44 -10.38
CA LEU A 18 2.14 -18.15 -9.40
C LEU A 18 0.80 -18.77 -9.80
N ARG A 19 0.37 -18.60 -11.05
CA ARG A 19 -0.85 -19.22 -11.58
C ARG A 19 -0.82 -20.73 -11.43
N TRP A 20 0.29 -21.36 -11.80
CA TRP A 20 0.47 -22.80 -11.63
C TRP A 20 0.37 -23.20 -10.15
N CYS A 21 1.00 -22.46 -9.23
CA CYS A 21 0.90 -22.74 -7.80
C CYS A 21 -0.54 -22.65 -7.29
N PHE A 22 -1.26 -21.58 -7.65
CA PHE A 22 -2.66 -21.39 -7.22
C PHE A 22 -3.60 -22.44 -7.81
N GLN A 23 -3.51 -22.73 -9.11
CA GLN A 23 -4.36 -23.71 -9.80
C GLN A 23 -4.16 -25.13 -9.25
N ASN A 24 -2.92 -25.48 -8.88
CA ASN A 24 -2.58 -26.81 -8.38
C ASN A 24 -2.56 -26.91 -6.85
N ASN A 25 -3.01 -25.86 -6.14
CA ASN A 25 -2.95 -25.75 -4.68
C ASN A 25 -1.56 -26.09 -4.10
N ARG A 26 -0.50 -25.70 -4.81
CA ARG A 26 0.90 -25.91 -4.42
C ARG A 26 1.40 -24.73 -3.60
N LYS A 27 2.21 -25.01 -2.59
CA LYS A 27 2.90 -23.95 -1.83
C LYS A 27 3.94 -23.29 -2.72
N THR A 28 3.97 -21.97 -2.71
CA THR A 28 5.07 -21.21 -3.33
C THR A 28 6.36 -21.50 -2.57
N HIS A 29 7.48 -21.49 -3.29
CA HIS A 29 8.78 -21.69 -2.67
C HIS A 29 9.06 -20.50 -1.74
N SER A 30 9.44 -20.78 -0.49
CA SER A 30 9.65 -19.74 0.54
C SER A 30 10.79 -18.75 0.23
N LEU A 31 11.59 -19.02 -0.81
CA LEU A 31 12.64 -18.12 -1.31
C LEU A 31 12.21 -17.32 -2.55
N THR A 32 10.98 -17.48 -3.04
CA THR A 32 10.51 -16.71 -4.20
C THR A 32 10.09 -15.31 -3.77
N TYR A 33 9.32 -15.21 -2.68
CA TYR A 33 8.78 -13.95 -2.19
C TYR A 33 9.00 -13.79 -0.69
N SER A 34 9.02 -12.55 -0.23
CA SER A 34 8.84 -12.22 1.18
C SER A 34 7.65 -11.29 1.30
N ILE A 35 6.88 -11.45 2.36
CA ILE A 35 5.70 -10.61 2.60
C ILE A 35 5.86 -10.00 3.97
N LYS A 36 5.73 -8.68 4.04
CA LYS A 36 5.68 -7.93 5.28
C LYS A 36 4.30 -7.29 5.42
N ILE A 37 3.72 -7.39 6.60
CA ILE A 37 2.43 -6.81 6.96
C ILE A 37 2.65 -5.78 8.07
N SER A 38 1.98 -4.64 7.99
CA SER A 38 1.88 -3.66 9.08
C SER A 38 0.42 -3.23 9.26
N LYS A 39 0.01 -2.91 10.49
CA LYS A 39 -1.35 -2.38 10.78
C LYS A 39 -1.32 -0.86 10.67
N LEU A 40 -2.24 -0.28 9.91
CA LEU A 40 -2.34 1.16 9.71
C LEU A 40 -2.84 1.83 10.99
N VAL A 41 -2.23 2.96 11.33
CA VAL A 41 -2.68 3.91 12.35
C VAL A 41 -2.59 5.32 11.79
N ASP A 42 -3.23 6.27 12.44
CA ASP A 42 -3.09 7.70 12.15
C ASP A 42 -2.71 8.40 13.45
N LYS A 43 -1.46 8.89 13.55
CA LYS A 43 -0.99 9.59 14.75
C LYS A 43 -1.65 10.95 14.94
N THR A 44 -2.25 11.52 13.89
CA THR A 44 -2.98 12.81 13.98
C THR A 44 -4.37 12.66 14.60
N ASN A 45 -4.86 11.42 14.75
CA ASN A 45 -6.21 11.07 15.21
C ASN A 45 -7.35 11.63 14.33
N TYR A 46 -7.09 11.98 13.07
CA TYR A 46 -8.12 12.43 12.14
C TYR A 46 -8.95 11.25 11.60
N PHE A 47 -8.28 10.14 11.33
CA PHE A 47 -8.85 8.89 10.87
C PHE A 47 -8.83 7.85 12.00
N ASN A 48 -10.02 7.44 12.43
CA ASN A 48 -10.15 6.30 13.34
C ASN A 48 -9.94 4.96 12.60
N GLU A 49 -9.79 3.87 13.36
CA GLU A 49 -9.56 2.53 12.79
C GLU A 49 -10.63 2.13 11.76
N LYS A 50 -11.90 2.48 12.00
CA LYS A 50 -13.00 2.18 11.07
C LYS A 50 -12.82 2.88 9.73
N LYS A 51 -12.38 4.14 9.72
CA LYS A 51 -12.08 4.89 8.49
C LYS A 51 -10.86 4.31 7.78
N LEU A 52 -9.80 3.97 8.52
CA LEU A 52 -8.59 3.37 7.94
C LEU A 52 -8.84 2.01 7.28
N ARG A 53 -9.80 1.21 7.79
CA ARG A 53 -10.20 -0.05 7.14
C ARG A 53 -10.81 0.16 5.76
N ASN A 54 -11.49 1.27 5.56
CA ASN A 54 -12.12 1.62 4.30
C ASN A 54 -11.14 2.24 3.28
N PHE A 55 -9.87 2.40 3.63
CA PHE A 55 -8.88 2.91 2.69
C PHE A 55 -8.55 1.84 1.66
N ILE A 56 -8.88 2.14 0.41
CA ILE A 56 -8.52 1.34 -0.75
C ILE A 56 -7.65 2.21 -1.64
N PHE A 57 -6.37 1.86 -1.73
CA PHE A 57 -5.42 2.53 -2.61
C PHE A 57 -5.09 1.61 -3.77
N ASN A 58 -4.87 2.20 -4.94
CA ASN A 58 -4.33 1.44 -6.06
C ASN A 58 -2.96 0.89 -5.66
N PRO A 59 -2.72 -0.42 -5.85
CA PRO A 59 -1.43 -0.99 -5.56
C PRO A 59 -0.33 -0.29 -6.35
N PHE A 60 0.86 -0.22 -5.75
CA PHE A 60 2.00 0.47 -6.33
C PHE A 60 3.28 -0.34 -6.14
N VAL A 61 4.28 -0.05 -6.96
CA VAL A 61 5.59 -0.72 -6.88
C VAL A 61 6.58 0.24 -6.25
N ARG A 62 7.27 -0.22 -5.21
CA ARG A 62 8.37 0.50 -4.58
C ARG A 62 9.69 -0.12 -5.02
N LYS A 63 10.59 0.71 -5.57
CA LYS A 63 11.97 0.30 -5.83
C LYS A 63 12.75 0.42 -4.52
N ILE A 64 13.37 -0.67 -4.10
CA ILE A 64 14.19 -0.71 -2.88
C ILE A 64 15.65 -0.42 -3.25
N ASP A 65 16.13 -1.08 -4.30
CA ASP A 65 17.44 -0.84 -4.91
C ASP A 65 17.39 -1.23 -6.40
N ASN A 66 18.54 -1.22 -7.08
CA ASN A 66 18.63 -1.52 -8.52
C ASN A 66 18.18 -2.95 -8.89
N LYS A 67 18.06 -3.87 -7.93
CA LYS A 67 17.76 -5.29 -8.16
C LYS A 67 16.51 -5.76 -7.40
N ASN A 68 16.01 -4.97 -6.46
CA ASN A 68 14.92 -5.34 -5.57
C ASN A 68 13.78 -4.33 -5.69
N ALA A 69 12.57 -4.87 -5.83
CA ALA A 69 11.34 -4.12 -5.80
C ALA A 69 10.32 -4.85 -4.91
N SER A 70 9.44 -4.07 -4.30
CA SER A 70 8.27 -4.56 -3.58
C SER A 70 6.99 -4.08 -4.25
N TYR A 71 5.97 -4.94 -4.22
CA TYR A 71 4.61 -4.60 -4.56
C TYR A 71 3.85 -4.28 -3.28
N CYS A 72 3.25 -3.10 -3.22
CA CYS A 72 2.65 -2.52 -2.04
C CYS A 72 1.15 -2.36 -2.25
N MET A 73 0.36 -2.72 -1.24
CA MET A 73 -1.09 -2.53 -1.26
C MET A 73 -1.62 -2.23 0.14
N LEU A 74 -2.69 -1.43 0.20
CA LEU A 74 -3.44 -1.16 1.41
C LEU A 74 -4.78 -1.87 1.33
N TYR A 75 -5.14 -2.63 2.37
CA TYR A 75 -6.41 -3.35 2.42
C TYR A 75 -6.83 -3.62 3.86
N GLU A 76 -8.10 -3.36 4.19
CA GLU A 76 -8.71 -3.66 5.51
C GLU A 76 -7.91 -3.11 6.72
N GLY A 77 -7.28 -1.94 6.56
CA GLY A 77 -6.51 -1.30 7.62
C GLY A 77 -5.11 -1.89 7.78
N TYR A 78 -4.63 -2.66 6.81
CA TYR A 78 -3.28 -3.20 6.76
C TYR A 78 -2.53 -2.69 5.53
N PHE A 79 -1.23 -2.54 5.70
CA PHE A 79 -0.27 -2.33 4.63
C PHE A 79 0.48 -3.62 4.36
N PHE A 80 0.39 -4.11 3.13
CA PHE A 80 1.10 -5.29 2.65
C PHE A 80 2.22 -4.87 1.73
N GLU A 81 3.41 -5.42 1.96
CA GLU A 81 4.58 -5.24 1.12
C GLU A 81 5.12 -6.60 0.69
N VAL A 82 4.98 -6.92 -0.60
CA VAL A 82 5.38 -8.18 -1.22
C VAL A 82 6.68 -7.96 -1.99
N PHE A 83 7.78 -8.44 -1.43
CA PHE A 83 9.10 -8.36 -2.05
C PHE A 83 9.20 -9.40 -3.18
N LEU A 84 9.46 -8.92 -4.40
CA LEU A 84 9.51 -9.76 -5.61
C LEU A 84 10.76 -10.67 -5.68
N LYS A 85 11.71 -10.45 -4.78
CA LYS A 85 12.82 -11.34 -4.48
C LYS A 85 12.84 -11.56 -2.99
N ALA A 86 12.94 -12.81 -2.54
CA ALA A 86 13.00 -13.06 -1.11
C ALA A 86 14.21 -12.39 -0.47
N LEU A 87 13.96 -11.70 0.64
CA LEU A 87 15.01 -11.05 1.40
C LEU A 87 15.88 -12.09 2.12
N PRO A 88 17.14 -11.76 2.45
CA PRO A 88 17.98 -12.61 3.28
C PRO A 88 17.28 -13.01 4.59
N PHE A 89 17.56 -14.22 5.10
CA PHE A 89 16.94 -14.75 6.32
C PHE A 89 17.01 -13.77 7.51
N LYS A 90 18.15 -13.09 7.70
CA LYS A 90 18.32 -12.08 8.76
C LYS A 90 17.29 -10.94 8.66
N GLN A 91 16.95 -10.50 7.45
CA GLN A 91 15.97 -9.43 7.23
C GLN A 91 14.53 -9.93 7.41
N ARG A 92 14.26 -11.20 7.03
CA ARG A 92 12.95 -11.83 7.19
C ARG A 92 12.58 -12.20 8.63
N ASN A 93 13.53 -12.12 9.56
CA ASN A 93 13.28 -12.32 10.98
C ASN A 93 12.70 -11.08 11.69
N GLY A 94 12.54 -9.96 10.99
CA GLY A 94 11.92 -8.75 11.54
C GLY A 94 10.41 -8.90 11.80
N GLN A 95 9.86 -7.96 12.57
CA GLN A 95 8.42 -7.88 12.82
C GLN A 95 7.64 -7.65 11.51
N GLY A 96 6.44 -8.20 11.43
CA GLY A 96 5.55 -8.10 10.29
C GLY A 96 5.85 -9.05 9.14
N PHE A 97 7.03 -9.69 9.10
CA PHE A 97 7.32 -10.68 8.06
C PHE A 97 6.57 -11.98 8.29
N ILE A 98 5.90 -12.46 7.24
CA ILE A 98 5.20 -13.75 7.27
C ILE A 98 6.23 -14.88 7.21
N ASP A 99 6.25 -15.69 8.26
CA ASP A 99 6.97 -16.96 8.29
C ASP A 99 5.95 -18.10 8.42
N PHE A 100 5.76 -18.87 7.35
CA PHE A 100 4.81 -19.98 7.31
C PHE A 100 5.16 -21.12 8.28
N LYS A 101 6.36 -21.11 8.88
CA LYS A 101 6.74 -22.07 9.93
C LYS A 101 6.33 -21.61 11.33
N LYS A 102 5.93 -20.35 11.49
CA LYS A 102 5.49 -19.78 12.77
C LYS A 102 3.97 -19.69 12.80
N ASN A 103 3.38 -20.06 13.93
CA ASN A 103 1.94 -19.94 14.17
C ASN A 103 1.54 -18.56 14.72
N ILE A 104 2.52 -17.71 15.04
CA ILE A 104 2.31 -16.39 15.62
C ILE A 104 3.01 -15.36 14.74
N LEU A 105 2.28 -14.29 14.41
CA LEU A 105 2.79 -13.14 13.65
C LEU A 105 2.64 -11.87 14.49
N PHE A 106 3.76 -11.21 14.78
CA PHE A 106 3.77 -9.88 15.38
C PHE A 106 3.65 -8.83 14.29
N VAL A 107 2.51 -8.14 14.23
CA VAL A 107 2.23 -7.12 13.21
C VAL A 107 2.56 -5.73 13.78
N PRO A 108 3.58 -5.03 13.26
CA PRO A 108 3.91 -3.68 13.71
C PRO A 108 2.87 -2.67 13.23
N TYR A 109 2.72 -1.58 13.96
CA TYR A 109 1.94 -0.43 13.52
C TYR A 109 2.77 0.47 12.59
N ILE A 110 2.12 1.06 11.59
CA ILE A 110 2.70 2.08 10.70
C ILE A 110 1.70 3.22 10.56
N ASP A 111 2.18 4.47 10.63
CA ASP A 111 1.32 5.60 10.32
C ASP A 111 0.99 5.58 8.82
N VAL A 112 -0.28 5.80 8.49
CA VAL A 112 -0.75 5.91 7.11
C VAL A 112 -0.02 6.99 6.32
N PHE A 113 0.41 8.07 6.98
CA PHE A 113 1.16 9.17 6.37
C PHE A 113 2.68 8.96 6.40
N ASP A 114 3.19 7.97 7.12
CA ASP A 114 4.60 7.54 7.02
C ASP A 114 4.85 6.75 5.72
N ILE A 115 3.79 6.41 4.96
CA ILE A 115 3.87 5.77 3.64
C ILE A 115 3.90 6.89 2.57
N PRO A 116 5.06 7.17 1.93
CA PRO A 116 5.21 8.34 1.05
C PRO A 116 4.21 8.35 -0.11
N GLU A 117 3.97 7.19 -0.71
CA GLU A 117 3.06 7.07 -1.85
C GLU A 117 1.62 7.42 -1.43
N VAL A 118 1.19 7.00 -0.24
CA VAL A 118 -0.14 7.32 0.30
C VAL A 118 -0.24 8.81 0.62
N TYR A 119 0.78 9.38 1.24
CA TYR A 119 0.85 10.82 1.52
C TYR A 119 0.74 11.65 0.23
N GLU A 120 1.47 11.27 -0.83
CA GLU A 120 1.38 11.93 -2.13
C GLU A 120 -0.03 11.83 -2.74
N TYR A 121 -0.67 10.65 -2.66
CA TYR A 121 -2.03 10.48 -3.15
C TYR A 121 -3.02 11.41 -2.42
N PHE A 122 -2.91 11.52 -1.10
CA PHE A 122 -3.73 12.46 -0.33
C PHE A 122 -3.47 13.92 -0.73
N GLY A 123 -2.20 14.31 -0.86
CA GLY A 123 -1.84 15.67 -1.29
C GLY A 123 -2.44 16.03 -2.65
N ARG A 124 -2.37 15.11 -3.62
CA ARG A 124 -2.99 15.29 -4.94
C ARG A 124 -4.52 15.36 -4.84
N ALA A 125 -5.15 14.48 -4.06
CA ALA A 125 -6.60 14.47 -3.89
C ALA A 125 -7.12 15.80 -3.31
N VAL A 126 -6.42 16.34 -2.31
CA VAL A 126 -6.74 17.65 -1.72
C VAL A 126 -6.59 18.77 -2.76
N ALA A 127 -5.49 18.78 -3.53
CA ALA A 127 -5.28 19.77 -4.59
C ALA A 127 -6.39 19.71 -5.66
N TYR A 128 -6.79 18.51 -6.09
CA TYR A 128 -7.90 18.33 -7.04
C TYR A 128 -9.23 18.82 -6.46
N HIS A 129 -9.51 18.56 -5.18
CA HIS A 129 -10.73 19.03 -4.54
C HIS A 129 -10.82 20.56 -4.52
N HIS A 130 -9.73 21.25 -4.18
CA HIS A 130 -9.67 22.71 -4.20
C HIS A 130 -9.77 23.30 -5.61
N ALA A 131 -9.21 22.64 -6.62
CA ALA A 131 -9.29 23.09 -8.01
C ALA A 131 -10.72 22.94 -8.59
N THR A 132 -11.45 21.90 -8.20
CA THR A 132 -12.79 21.58 -8.71
C THR A 132 -13.91 22.24 -7.90
N ASN A 133 -13.69 22.49 -6.62
CA ASN A 133 -14.60 23.24 -5.73
C ASN A 133 -13.84 24.45 -5.16
N PRO A 134 -13.59 25.50 -5.97
CA PRO A 134 -13.00 26.72 -5.44
C PRO A 134 -13.90 27.24 -4.32
N PRO A 135 -13.33 27.72 -3.20
CA PRO A 135 -14.12 28.26 -2.11
C PRO A 135 -15.06 29.33 -2.66
N CYS A 136 -16.37 29.21 -2.39
CA CYS A 136 -17.34 30.22 -2.80
C CYS A 136 -16.82 31.58 -2.37
N LYS A 137 -16.59 32.49 -3.33
CA LYS A 137 -16.20 33.87 -3.02
C LYS A 137 -17.25 34.40 -2.06
N ALA A 138 -16.83 34.75 -0.84
CA ALA A 138 -17.71 35.38 0.12
C ALA A 138 -18.36 36.58 -0.58
N ASN A 139 -19.69 36.56 -0.65
CA ASN A 139 -20.47 37.63 -1.25
C ASN A 139 -20.13 38.90 -0.46
N PRO A 140 -19.51 39.93 -1.07
CA PRO A 140 -19.16 41.13 -0.33
C PRO A 140 -20.46 41.72 0.20
N THR A 141 -20.58 41.67 1.52
CA THR A 141 -21.75 42.10 2.27
C THR A 141 -22.21 43.45 1.74
N ILE A 142 -23.46 43.51 1.32
CA ILE A 142 -24.20 44.74 1.03
C ILE A 142 -23.93 45.68 2.21
N ARG A 143 -23.09 46.70 2.01
CA ARG A 143 -22.99 47.83 2.92
C ARG A 143 -24.33 48.56 2.80
N LYS A 144 -25.25 48.27 3.72
CA LYS A 144 -26.39 49.15 3.96
C LYS A 144 -25.84 50.43 4.57
N SER A 145 -25.76 51.48 3.76
CA SER A 145 -25.75 52.88 4.19
C SER A 145 -27.16 53.40 4.23
#